data_AF-A0AAP0IH18-F1
#
_entry.id   AF-A0AAP0IH18-F1
#
_cell.length_a   1.000
_cell.length_b   1.000
_cell.length_c   1.000
_cell.angle_alpha   90.00
_cell.angle_beta   90.00
_cell.angle_gamma   90.00
#
_symmetry.space_group_name_H-M   'P 1'
#
loop_
_entity.id
_entity.type
_entity.pdbx_description
1 polymer ?
#
loop_
_entity_poly.entity_id
_entity_poly.type
_entity_poly.pdbx_seq_one_letter_code
_entity_poly.pdbx_strand_id
1 'polypeptide(L)'
;MRSWHRHRPIPTNNNRALFLFTSLLFSSSLLLLLLLFFVFKTEEQNTSSKTTTVPKMSSLKIVDANLENFAKVFESFKADAAKQRANLILFLADKDPSTNLSWCPDCVRAEPVIYKKLEASSADVALLRAYVGDRPTWRNPSHPWRIDPIFKLTGVPTLVRWGNEAIDARLEDHEAHIEAKINTLVNGE
;
A
#
# COMPACT_ATOMS: atom_id res chain seq x y z
N MET A 1 56.58 22.81 -81.91
CA MET A 1 55.80 23.86 -82.61
C MET A 1 54.37 23.86 -82.07
N ARG A 2 53.63 24.96 -82.28
CA ARG A 2 52.15 25.16 -82.39
C ARG A 2 51.22 24.03 -81.87
N SER A 3 50.12 24.29 -81.15
CA SER A 3 49.41 25.56 -80.95
C SER A 3 48.58 25.60 -79.66
N TRP A 4 48.39 26.80 -79.11
CA TRP A 4 47.20 27.11 -78.30
C TRP A 4 46.04 27.50 -79.25
N HIS A 5 44.79 27.40 -78.80
CA HIS A 5 43.88 28.57 -78.67
C HIS A 5 42.56 28.15 -77.96
N ARG A 6 41.83 29.15 -77.43
CA ARG A 6 40.60 29.00 -76.64
C ARG A 6 39.34 29.06 -77.53
N HIS A 7 38.20 28.54 -77.07
CA HIS A 7 37.00 29.33 -76.69
C HIS A 7 35.89 28.44 -76.07
N ARG A 8 34.89 29.04 -75.39
CA ARG A 8 33.69 28.39 -74.82
C ARG A 8 32.45 28.65 -75.70
N PRO A 9 31.31 27.95 -75.49
CA PRO A 9 30.20 28.62 -74.78
C PRO A 9 29.41 27.72 -73.77
N ILE A 10 28.42 28.34 -73.09
CA ILE A 10 27.54 27.91 -71.97
C ILE A 10 26.22 28.75 -72.15
N PRO A 11 24.96 28.34 -71.81
CA PRO A 11 24.43 27.34 -70.84
C PRO A 11 23.74 26.14 -71.57
N THR A 12 22.82 25.28 -71.07
CA THR A 12 21.77 25.22 -70.00
C THR A 12 21.75 23.83 -69.33
N ASN A 13 21.20 23.53 -68.13
CA ASN A 13 20.07 23.95 -67.27
C ASN A 13 18.76 23.13 -67.45
N ASN A 14 18.21 22.66 -66.31
CA ASN A 14 16.94 21.95 -66.10
C ASN A 14 16.74 20.58 -66.79
N ASN A 15 15.88 19.69 -66.29
CA ASN A 15 15.55 19.27 -64.91
C ASN A 15 14.54 18.11 -65.03
N ARG A 16 14.67 17.04 -64.22
CA ARG A 16 13.63 16.01 -63.97
C ARG A 16 13.21 15.16 -65.19
N ALA A 17 12.53 14.03 -65.05
CA ALA A 17 12.63 12.90 -64.11
C ALA A 17 11.57 11.87 -64.55
N LEU A 18 11.98 10.70 -65.05
CA LEU A 18 11.18 9.49 -65.34
C LEU A 18 12.09 8.54 -66.16
N PHE A 19 12.17 7.22 -65.98
CA PHE A 19 11.56 6.30 -65.01
C PHE A 19 12.61 5.36 -64.42
N LEU A 20 12.67 5.21 -63.09
CA LEU A 20 13.18 4.02 -62.38
C LEU A 20 12.28 3.72 -61.16
N PHE A 21 10.98 3.69 -61.40
CA PHE A 21 9.92 3.76 -60.38
C PHE A 21 9.25 2.41 -60.11
N THR A 22 10.03 1.34 -59.88
CA THR A 22 9.48 -0.01 -59.60
C THR A 22 10.17 -0.79 -58.46
N SER A 23 11.37 -0.41 -58.00
CA SER A 23 12.18 -1.21 -57.06
C SER A 23 12.39 -0.61 -55.66
N LEU A 24 11.97 0.64 -55.41
CA LEU A 24 12.39 1.42 -54.23
C LEU A 24 11.29 1.71 -53.19
N LEU A 25 10.08 1.18 -53.36
CA LEU A 25 8.97 1.40 -52.41
C LEU A 25 8.78 0.27 -51.37
N PHE A 26 9.30 -0.93 -51.61
CA PHE A 26 9.17 -2.06 -50.68
C PHE A 26 10.19 -2.05 -49.52
N SER A 27 11.31 -1.35 -49.65
CA SER A 27 12.34 -1.24 -48.60
C SER A 27 11.96 -0.24 -47.50
N SER A 28 11.29 0.86 -47.84
CA SER A 28 10.99 1.96 -46.90
C SER A 28 9.99 1.56 -45.81
N SER A 29 8.96 0.77 -46.15
CA SER A 29 7.92 0.37 -45.18
C SER A 29 8.46 -0.59 -44.11
N LEU A 30 9.30 -1.56 -44.50
CA LEU A 30 9.92 -2.51 -43.56
C LEU A 30 10.91 -1.82 -42.61
N LEU A 31 11.63 -0.81 -43.10
CA LEU A 31 12.58 -0.04 -42.29
C LEU A 31 11.87 0.79 -41.20
N LEU A 32 10.70 1.36 -41.50
CA LEU A 32 9.92 2.14 -40.53
C LEU A 32 9.33 1.25 -39.42
N LEU A 33 8.87 0.04 -39.76
CA LEU A 33 8.43 -0.95 -38.78
C LEU A 33 9.57 -1.43 -37.87
N LEU A 34 10.77 -1.69 -38.43
CA LEU A 34 11.93 -2.06 -37.63
C LEU A 34 12.38 -0.95 -36.67
N LEU A 35 12.29 0.32 -37.07
CA LEU A 35 12.59 1.46 -36.19
C LEU A 35 11.61 1.55 -35.01
N LEU A 36 10.30 1.29 -35.22
CA LEU A 36 9.31 1.27 -34.14
C LEU A 36 9.57 0.13 -33.14
N PHE A 37 10.00 -1.05 -33.60
CA PHE A 37 10.42 -2.14 -32.72
C PHE A 37 11.73 -1.82 -31.95
N PHE A 38 12.66 -1.07 -32.55
CA PHE A 38 13.91 -0.67 -31.88
C PHE A 38 13.67 0.34 -30.75
N VAL A 39 12.80 1.33 -30.96
CA VAL A 39 12.47 2.33 -29.92
C VAL A 39 11.81 1.69 -28.69
N PHE A 40 11.03 0.61 -28.88
CA PHE A 40 10.39 -0.11 -27.78
C PHE A 40 11.32 -1.08 -27.02
N LYS A 41 12.61 -1.15 -27.36
CA LYS A 41 13.57 -2.14 -26.82
C LYS A 41 14.70 -1.53 -25.98
N THR A 42 14.68 -0.21 -25.74
CA THR A 42 15.78 0.52 -25.07
C THR A 42 15.39 1.15 -23.72
N GLU A 43 14.89 0.35 -22.79
CA GLU A 43 15.02 0.66 -21.35
C GLU A 43 15.29 -0.61 -20.52
N GLU A 44 16.40 -1.28 -20.83
CA GLU A 44 17.03 -2.21 -19.89
C GLU A 44 18.55 -2.11 -20.03
N GLN A 45 19.20 -1.37 -19.12
CA GLN A 45 20.56 -1.64 -18.61
C GLN A 45 20.83 -0.79 -17.36
N ASN A 46 20.85 -1.42 -16.18
CA ASN A 46 22.05 -1.40 -15.33
C ASN A 46 22.03 -2.56 -14.33
N THR A 47 22.69 -3.67 -14.67
CA THR A 47 22.81 -4.83 -13.78
C THR A 47 23.94 -4.62 -12.76
N SER A 48 23.63 -4.37 -11.48
CA SER A 48 24.63 -4.50 -10.41
C SER A 48 24.02 -4.88 -9.05
N SER A 49 23.96 -6.20 -8.80
CA SER A 49 23.71 -6.84 -7.50
C SER A 49 22.43 -6.47 -6.73
N LYS A 50 21.45 -7.39 -6.70
CA LYS A 50 20.99 -8.05 -5.46
C LYS A 50 19.99 -9.17 -5.75
N THR A 51 19.85 -10.06 -4.77
CA THR A 51 19.01 -11.26 -4.77
C THR A 51 17.58 -10.98 -5.21
N THR A 52 16.99 -11.86 -6.02
CA THR A 52 15.58 -11.79 -6.44
C THR A 52 14.64 -11.98 -5.25
N THR A 53 14.29 -10.90 -4.56
CA THR A 53 13.16 -10.89 -3.63
C THR A 53 11.87 -10.71 -4.42
N VAL A 54 10.95 -11.67 -4.29
CA VAL A 54 9.53 -11.43 -4.58
C VAL A 54 9.12 -10.13 -3.86
N PRO A 55 8.39 -9.19 -4.48
CA PRO A 55 7.91 -8.00 -3.79
C PRO A 55 7.09 -8.47 -2.58
N LYS A 56 7.60 -8.20 -1.38
CA LYS A 56 7.01 -8.73 -0.15
C LYS A 56 5.65 -8.07 0.07
N MET A 57 4.60 -8.79 -0.30
CA MET A 57 3.22 -8.46 0.03
C MET A 57 3.12 -8.41 1.55
N SER A 58 2.70 -7.27 2.08
CA SER A 58 2.54 -7.02 3.51
C SER A 58 1.52 -7.97 4.11
N SER A 59 1.84 -8.59 5.25
CA SER A 59 0.91 -9.51 5.91
C SER A 59 0.13 -8.81 7.02
N LEU A 60 -1.20 -8.76 6.88
CA LEU A 60 -2.14 -8.38 7.95
C LEU A 60 -2.66 -9.64 8.66
N LYS A 61 -2.15 -9.92 9.86
CA LYS A 61 -2.60 -11.02 10.73
C LYS A 61 -3.66 -10.52 11.70
N ILE A 62 -4.92 -10.85 11.46
CA ILE A 62 -6.04 -10.55 12.38
C ILE A 62 -6.29 -11.75 13.30
N VAL A 63 -6.49 -11.48 14.60
CA VAL A 63 -6.92 -12.47 15.61
C VAL A 63 -7.98 -11.84 16.51
N ASP A 64 -9.03 -12.58 16.83
CA ASP A 64 -10.17 -12.10 17.61
C ASP A 64 -10.12 -12.60 19.06
N ALA A 65 -10.56 -11.75 19.99
CA ALA A 65 -10.63 -12.02 21.42
C ALA A 65 -11.87 -11.41 22.09
N ASN A 66 -12.39 -12.10 23.11
CA ASN A 66 -13.44 -11.61 24.02
C ASN A 66 -12.90 -11.56 25.47
N LEU A 67 -13.69 -11.05 26.42
CA LEU A 67 -13.30 -10.96 27.83
C LEU A 67 -12.80 -12.28 28.45
N GLU A 68 -13.29 -13.43 28.01
CA GLU A 68 -12.94 -14.75 28.56
C GLU A 68 -11.59 -15.26 28.04
N ASN A 69 -11.31 -15.07 26.74
CA ASN A 69 -10.15 -15.65 26.07
C ASN A 69 -8.99 -14.65 25.87
N PHE A 70 -9.23 -13.35 26.09
CA PHE A 70 -8.27 -12.28 25.82
C PHE A 70 -6.89 -12.52 26.41
N ALA A 71 -6.78 -12.95 27.68
CA ALA A 71 -5.47 -13.21 28.29
C ALA A 71 -4.64 -14.22 27.47
N LYS A 72 -5.24 -15.34 27.05
CA LYS A 72 -4.57 -16.37 26.23
C LYS A 72 -4.20 -15.84 24.84
N VAL A 73 -5.10 -15.10 24.19
CA VAL A 73 -4.85 -14.51 22.86
C VAL A 73 -3.76 -13.44 22.93
N PHE A 74 -3.76 -12.64 24.00
CA PHE A 74 -2.81 -11.54 24.23
C PHE A 74 -1.40 -12.05 24.55
N GLU A 75 -1.23 -13.10 25.36
CA GLU A 75 0.09 -13.75 25.51
C GLU A 75 0.61 -14.30 24.18
N SER A 76 -0.26 -14.92 23.37
CA SER A 76 0.10 -15.44 22.05
C SER A 76 0.50 -14.31 21.08
N PHE A 77 -0.20 -13.18 21.14
CA PHE A 77 0.07 -11.96 20.38
C PHE A 77 1.40 -11.29 20.80
N LYS A 78 1.68 -11.18 22.11
CA LYS A 78 2.97 -10.70 22.62
C LYS A 78 4.13 -11.59 22.18
N ALA A 79 3.98 -12.91 22.22
CA ALA A 79 5.00 -13.85 21.75
C ALA A 79 5.26 -13.77 20.23
N ASP A 80 4.29 -13.30 19.45
CA ASP A 80 4.45 -13.00 18.02
C ASP A 80 4.93 -11.58 17.72
N ALA A 81 4.90 -10.66 18.70
CA ALA A 81 5.06 -9.23 18.47
C ALA A 81 6.41 -8.84 17.82
N ALA A 82 7.49 -9.54 18.19
CA ALA A 82 8.83 -9.35 17.62
C ALA A 82 8.96 -9.78 16.14
N LYS A 83 7.92 -10.40 15.57
CA LYS A 83 7.88 -10.87 14.17
C LYS A 83 7.20 -9.88 13.22
N GLN A 84 6.62 -8.80 13.76
CA GLN A 84 5.79 -7.82 13.04
C GLN A 84 6.42 -6.43 13.10
N ARG A 85 6.04 -5.54 12.16
CA ARG A 85 6.48 -4.13 12.18
C ARG A 85 5.49 -3.22 12.91
N ALA A 86 4.22 -3.61 13.01
CA ALA A 86 3.24 -3.01 13.91
C ALA A 86 2.43 -4.08 14.63
N ASN A 87 2.25 -3.89 15.94
CA ASN A 87 1.39 -4.73 16.77
C ASN A 87 0.27 -3.85 17.31
N LEU A 88 -0.96 -4.13 16.88
CA LEU A 88 -2.13 -3.30 17.14
C LEU A 88 -3.17 -4.07 17.94
N ILE A 89 -3.78 -3.39 18.92
CA ILE A 89 -4.89 -3.90 19.71
C ILE A 89 -6.06 -2.96 19.46
N LEU A 90 -7.17 -3.47 18.94
CA LEU A 90 -8.35 -2.68 18.59
C LEU A 90 -9.54 -3.12 19.45
N PHE A 91 -9.90 -2.30 20.42
CA PHE A 91 -11.04 -2.51 21.30
C PHE A 91 -12.33 -2.06 20.62
N LEU A 92 -13.30 -2.97 20.52
CA LEU A 92 -14.54 -2.79 19.75
C LEU A 92 -15.78 -3.19 20.56
N ALA A 93 -16.88 -2.51 20.27
CA ALA A 93 -18.21 -2.89 20.70
C ALA A 93 -18.73 -4.10 19.89
N ASP A 94 -19.27 -5.10 20.59
CA ASP A 94 -19.84 -6.31 20.00
C ASP A 94 -20.99 -6.01 19.02
N LYS A 95 -21.28 -6.99 18.17
CA LYS A 95 -22.38 -6.93 17.21
C LYS A 95 -23.71 -7.23 17.91
N ASP A 96 -24.68 -6.33 17.74
CA ASP A 96 -26.04 -6.51 18.24
C ASP A 96 -26.70 -7.67 17.45
N PRO A 97 -27.17 -8.75 18.11
CA PRO A 97 -27.75 -9.91 17.44
C PRO A 97 -28.98 -9.62 16.56
N SER A 98 -29.67 -8.50 16.77
CA SER A 98 -30.84 -8.10 15.98
C SER A 98 -30.48 -7.39 14.67
N THR A 99 -29.30 -6.76 14.59
CA THR A 99 -28.86 -5.99 13.40
C THR A 99 -27.62 -6.56 12.72
N ASN A 100 -26.85 -7.41 13.41
CA ASN A 100 -25.51 -7.87 13.03
C ASN A 100 -24.47 -6.74 12.83
N LEU A 101 -24.76 -5.52 13.29
CA LEU A 101 -23.85 -4.37 13.32
C LEU A 101 -23.36 -4.11 14.75
N SER A 102 -22.20 -3.46 14.90
CA SER A 102 -21.70 -3.06 16.22
C SER A 102 -22.69 -2.10 16.89
N TRP A 103 -22.98 -2.30 18.18
CA TRP A 103 -23.91 -1.43 18.92
C TRP A 103 -23.36 0.00 19.15
N CYS A 104 -22.08 0.26 18.85
CA CYS A 104 -21.46 1.58 18.91
C CYS A 104 -21.35 2.24 17.51
N PRO A 105 -22.05 3.37 17.25
CA PRO A 105 -21.95 4.10 15.98
C PRO A 105 -20.54 4.55 15.61
N ASP A 106 -19.69 4.84 16.61
CA ASP A 106 -18.30 5.24 16.38
C ASP A 106 -17.43 4.05 15.96
N CYS A 107 -17.71 2.84 16.45
CA CYS A 107 -17.07 1.61 15.96
C CYS A 107 -17.45 1.37 14.49
N VAL A 108 -18.73 1.47 14.14
CA VAL A 108 -19.23 1.35 12.75
C VAL A 108 -18.56 2.37 11.82
N ARG A 109 -18.22 3.57 12.29
CA ARG A 109 -17.50 4.59 11.51
C ARG A 109 -15.99 4.32 11.40
N ALA A 110 -15.34 3.86 12.47
CA ALA A 110 -13.88 3.70 12.52
C ALA A 110 -13.39 2.38 11.91
N GLU A 111 -14.05 1.25 12.20
CA GLU A 111 -13.66 -0.10 11.79
C GLU A 111 -13.27 -0.21 10.30
N PRO A 112 -14.11 0.23 9.32
CA PRO A 112 -13.76 0.16 7.91
C PRO A 112 -12.61 1.09 7.51
N VAL A 113 -12.42 2.22 8.20
CA VAL A 113 -11.31 3.15 7.93
C VAL A 113 -10.00 2.55 8.42
N ILE A 114 -9.99 1.94 9.60
CA ILE A 114 -8.83 1.23 10.15
C ILE A 114 -8.43 0.09 9.22
N TYR A 115 -9.36 -0.83 8.88
CA TYR A 115 -9.01 -2.01 8.06
C TYR A 115 -8.45 -1.61 6.70
N LYS A 116 -9.09 -0.66 6.00
CA LYS A 116 -8.58 -0.08 4.75
C LYS A 116 -7.15 0.46 4.85
N LYS A 117 -6.74 1.01 6.00
CA LYS A 117 -5.35 1.47 6.23
C LYS A 117 -4.38 0.35 6.57
N LEU A 118 -4.82 -0.68 7.30
CA LEU A 118 -3.97 -1.83 7.61
C LEU A 118 -3.73 -2.70 6.38
N GLU A 119 -4.75 -2.90 5.55
CA GLU A 119 -4.68 -3.62 4.26
C GLU A 119 -3.83 -2.87 3.22
N ALA A 120 -3.87 -1.52 3.22
CA ALA A 120 -3.06 -0.69 2.35
C ALA A 120 -1.65 -0.38 2.90
N SER A 121 -1.31 -0.88 4.11
CA SER A 121 0.01 -0.67 4.70
C SER A 121 1.05 -1.58 4.04
N SER A 122 2.28 -1.09 3.86
CA SER A 122 3.44 -1.89 3.44
C SER A 122 4.18 -2.56 4.60
N ALA A 123 3.70 -2.39 5.83
CA ALA A 123 4.22 -3.07 7.02
C ALA A 123 3.56 -4.45 7.22
N ASP A 124 4.26 -5.39 7.86
CA ASP A 124 3.60 -6.54 8.46
C ASP A 124 2.94 -6.10 9.78
N VAL A 125 1.64 -6.39 9.91
CA VAL A 125 0.79 -5.91 11.00
C VAL A 125 0.09 -7.09 11.65
N ALA A 126 0.25 -7.25 12.96
CA ALA A 126 -0.69 -8.04 13.76
C ALA A 126 -1.77 -7.12 14.35
N LEU A 127 -3.04 -7.55 14.24
CA LEU A 127 -4.20 -6.89 14.81
C LEU A 127 -4.94 -7.86 15.73
N LEU A 128 -4.93 -7.58 17.04
CA LEU A 128 -5.80 -8.25 18.01
C LEU A 128 -7.09 -7.43 18.15
N ARG A 129 -8.23 -7.99 17.75
CA ARG A 129 -9.56 -7.38 17.93
C ARG A 129 -10.16 -7.82 19.25
N ALA A 130 -10.36 -6.87 20.16
CA ALA A 130 -10.79 -7.13 21.53
C ALA A 130 -12.23 -6.64 21.73
N TYR A 131 -13.16 -7.60 21.73
CA TYR A 131 -14.61 -7.35 21.86
C TYR A 131 -14.98 -7.16 23.33
N VAL A 132 -15.55 -5.98 23.67
CA VAL A 132 -15.83 -5.54 25.05
C VAL A 132 -17.10 -6.13 25.66
N GLY A 133 -17.86 -6.91 24.90
CA GLY A 133 -19.19 -7.37 25.26
C GLY A 133 -20.31 -6.43 24.82
N ASP A 134 -21.51 -6.69 25.35
CA ASP A 134 -22.70 -5.91 25.05
C ASP A 134 -22.67 -4.51 25.70
N ARG A 135 -23.62 -3.65 25.28
CA ARG A 135 -23.71 -2.26 25.75
C ARG A 135 -23.92 -2.15 27.28
N PRO A 136 -24.70 -3.01 27.96
CA PRO A 136 -24.69 -3.14 29.42
C PRO A 136 -23.30 -3.46 30.01
N THR A 137 -22.62 -4.50 29.52
CA THR A 137 -21.30 -4.95 30.01
C THR A 137 -20.26 -3.84 29.91
N TRP A 138 -20.18 -3.15 28.76
CA TRP A 138 -19.26 -2.03 28.57
C TRP A 138 -19.55 -0.80 29.44
N ARG A 139 -20.83 -0.59 29.79
CA ARG A 139 -21.27 0.53 30.63
C ARG A 139 -21.04 0.31 32.12
N ASN A 140 -20.70 -0.91 32.54
CA ASN A 140 -20.30 -1.18 33.92
C ASN A 140 -18.96 -0.46 34.23
N PRO A 141 -18.89 0.44 35.24
CA PRO A 141 -17.63 1.07 35.63
C PRO A 141 -16.54 0.07 36.04
N SER A 142 -16.94 -1.10 36.56
CA SER A 142 -16.06 -2.22 36.93
C SER A 142 -15.72 -3.16 35.77
N HIS A 143 -16.02 -2.79 34.50
CA HIS A 143 -15.61 -3.55 33.33
C HIS A 143 -14.08 -3.77 33.32
N PRO A 144 -13.56 -5.00 33.07
CA PRO A 144 -12.15 -5.32 33.26
C PRO A 144 -11.18 -4.33 32.61
N TRP A 145 -11.34 -4.02 31.31
CA TRP A 145 -10.44 -3.11 30.61
C TRP A 145 -10.60 -1.62 30.95
N ARG A 146 -11.63 -1.23 31.73
CA ARG A 146 -11.75 0.13 32.29
C ARG A 146 -10.88 0.29 33.53
N ILE A 147 -10.83 -0.74 34.38
CA ILE A 147 -10.07 -0.75 35.63
C ILE A 147 -8.66 -1.34 35.48
N ASP A 148 -8.38 -2.02 34.36
CA ASP A 148 -7.07 -2.59 34.03
C ASP A 148 -5.96 -1.52 34.10
N PRO A 149 -4.84 -1.79 34.80
CA PRO A 149 -3.81 -0.79 35.06
C PRO A 149 -3.03 -0.34 33.82
N ILE A 150 -3.06 -1.11 32.73
CA ILE A 150 -2.35 -0.84 31.47
C ILE A 150 -3.29 -0.15 30.48
N PHE A 151 -4.47 -0.73 30.24
CA PHE A 151 -5.40 -0.25 29.21
C PHE A 151 -6.21 0.97 29.65
N LYS A 152 -6.78 0.98 30.86
CA LYS A 152 -7.57 2.09 31.43
C LYS A 152 -8.56 2.72 30.44
N LEU A 153 -9.35 1.89 29.73
CA LEU A 153 -10.14 2.34 28.59
C LEU A 153 -11.28 3.30 28.99
N THR A 154 -11.32 4.43 28.28
CA THR A 154 -12.33 5.49 28.36
C THR A 154 -13.56 5.16 27.50
N GLY A 155 -13.33 4.87 26.22
CA GLY A 155 -14.33 4.67 25.18
C GLY A 155 -13.99 3.52 24.21
N VAL A 156 -14.89 3.29 23.26
CA VAL A 156 -14.69 2.40 22.12
C VAL A 156 -15.31 3.05 20.87
N PRO A 157 -14.59 3.08 19.73
CA PRO A 157 -13.40 2.31 19.41
C PRO A 157 -12.11 2.91 20.00
N THR A 158 -11.21 2.04 20.49
CA THR A 158 -9.86 2.45 20.91
C THR A 158 -8.83 1.59 20.19
N LEU A 159 -7.95 2.22 19.41
CA LEU A 159 -6.84 1.57 18.70
C LEU A 159 -5.53 1.86 19.42
N VAL A 160 -4.88 0.82 19.92
CA VAL A 160 -3.62 0.84 20.68
C VAL A 160 -2.48 0.28 19.82
N ARG A 161 -1.32 0.94 19.83
CA ARG A 161 -0.05 0.35 19.40
C ARG A 161 0.64 -0.27 20.62
N TRP A 162 1.03 -1.54 20.49
CA TRP A 162 1.71 -2.30 21.53
C TRP A 162 3.20 -2.46 21.21
N GLY A 163 4.07 -2.12 22.17
CA GLY A 163 5.51 -2.17 22.03
C GLY A 163 6.20 -2.16 23.40
N ASN A 164 7.37 -2.79 23.50
CA ASN A 164 8.19 -2.83 24.73
C ASN A 164 7.41 -3.21 26.02
N GLU A 165 6.48 -4.18 25.89
CA GLU A 165 5.55 -4.63 26.96
C GLU A 165 4.58 -3.55 27.50
N ALA A 166 4.41 -2.46 26.75
CA ALA A 166 3.56 -1.32 27.08
C ALA A 166 2.74 -0.83 25.86
N ILE A 167 2.03 0.28 26.07
CA ILE A 167 1.29 1.00 25.03
C ILE A 167 2.19 2.14 24.52
N ASP A 168 2.70 2.01 23.29
CA ASP A 168 3.51 3.04 22.63
C ASP A 168 2.66 4.28 22.33
N ALA A 169 1.46 4.06 21.81
CA ALA A 169 0.52 5.09 21.35
C ALA A 169 -0.92 4.56 21.34
N ARG A 170 -1.92 5.45 21.34
CA ARG A 170 -3.32 5.10 21.15
C ARG A 170 -4.10 6.19 20.40
N LEU A 171 -5.27 5.81 19.86
CA LEU A 171 -6.30 6.69 19.31
C LEU A 171 -7.63 6.29 19.90
N GLU A 172 -8.34 7.23 20.54
CA GLU A 172 -9.61 6.98 21.24
C GLU A 172 -10.79 7.66 20.51
N ASP A 173 -11.95 6.99 20.46
CA ASP A 173 -13.26 7.47 20.00
C ASP A 173 -13.24 8.32 18.71
N HIS A 174 -13.13 9.65 18.85
CA HIS A 174 -13.14 10.62 17.77
C HIS A 174 -11.86 10.64 16.93
N GLU A 175 -10.77 10.02 17.39
CA GLU A 175 -9.50 9.96 16.66
C GLU A 175 -9.37 8.70 15.78
N ALA A 176 -10.00 7.60 16.20
CA ALA A 176 -9.83 6.27 15.61
C ALA A 176 -10.36 6.12 14.17
N HIS A 177 -11.00 7.16 13.61
CA HIS A 177 -11.46 7.23 12.22
C HIS A 177 -10.68 8.25 11.37
N ILE A 178 -9.64 8.90 11.91
CA ILE A 178 -8.85 9.89 11.19
C ILE A 178 -7.72 9.20 10.43
N GLU A 179 -7.89 9.06 9.10
CA GLU A 179 -6.95 8.34 8.21
C GLU A 179 -5.47 8.69 8.42
N ALA A 180 -5.14 9.96 8.67
CA ALA A 180 -3.76 10.40 8.91
C ALA A 180 -3.20 9.90 10.25
N LYS A 181 -3.99 9.96 11.34
CA LYS A 181 -3.55 9.49 12.66
C LYS A 181 -3.35 7.97 12.69
N ILE A 182 -4.21 7.23 11.98
CA ILE A 182 -4.08 5.77 11.83
C ILE A 182 -2.75 5.45 11.12
N ASN A 183 -2.40 6.15 10.04
CA ASN A 183 -1.12 5.97 9.35
C ASN A 183 0.08 6.20 10.30
N THR A 184 0.11 7.33 11.02
CA THR A 184 1.15 7.66 12.00
C THR A 184 1.31 6.56 13.06
N LEU A 185 0.21 6.10 13.66
CA LEU A 185 0.22 5.04 14.67
C LEU A 185 0.65 3.67 14.10
N VAL A 186 0.35 3.36 12.83
CA VAL A 186 0.81 2.16 12.12
C VAL A 186 2.32 2.21 11.84
N ASN A 187 2.82 3.37 11.41
CA ASN A 187 4.24 3.56 11.11
C ASN A 187 5.12 3.59 12.37
N GLY A 188 4.60 4.12 13.49
CA GLY A 188 5.37 4.42 14.69
C GLY A 188 6.10 5.76 14.59
N GLU A 189 5.39 6.77 14.07
CA GLU A 189 5.85 8.15 13.83
C GLU A 189 5.30 9.14 14.86
#